data_AF-N9TNT9-F1
#
_entry.id   AF-N9TNT9-F1
#
_cell.length_a   1.000
_cell.length_b   1.000
_cell.length_c   1.000
_cell.angle_alpha   90.00
_cell.angle_beta   90.00
_cell.angle_gamma   90.00
#
_symmetry.space_group_name_H-M   'P 1'
#
loop_
_entity.id
_entity.type
_entity.pdbx_description
1 polymer ?
#
loop_
_entity_poly.entity_id
_entity_poly.type
_entity_poly.pdbx_seq_one_letter_code
_entity_poly.pdbx_strand_id
1 'polypeptide(L)'
;MVETQDSFHETYSFLEEMSLDSLLPQTIYSYCKSHHSQYLLYLPLLLRHIVIQPRSEYKIILIKAIVRTAIDYGDVYTRIFWLHRAGGICVCSDPVFCKLVEGGIEGSCYLLQLIDEKRKKLEDKRGEITKSINYQNEEIITWIASARDNLLTLPKEAKRPTLYLNRDFLPEKMNKLSDEELKEESISVLNYTGNCDPFLGEGVLVKMVALKSYKSATTPISLMFYYAETENGQQKRRRVMFKYGDDLRRDMAVQVMFNVFNVLWMKSSFLAHPTAFDQNTPCKPIAVTYSVVPTGPREGVFQMLGCIEEVCACEKHPELHCCPDGWEFEQLSIKNKDCPVCSINLKIDEYLPKEMATMISTLSGGFIASYCLGVRDRHLENWKFHLCDKSFAHIDFGFVINLRPKFDANRFAIPTIIRTSLNNTIVTLEKSKIGAWDLFVQNCTSGFLVLRRHVGMIIRLSMIVFGFDTQFDEYAVTKCLTDAFALSIPESDAVNMLIGNLQNSSIQKMVKDKQHKVLKFIRKYF
;
A
#
# COMPACT_ATOMS: atom_id res chain seq x y z
N MET A 1 -14.95 -1.29 0.96
CA MET A 1 -15.86 -0.79 -0.09
C MET A 1 -16.13 -1.95 -1.03
N VAL A 2 -17.39 -2.22 -1.37
CA VAL A 2 -17.75 -3.29 -2.31
C VAL A 2 -17.61 -2.70 -3.71
N GLU A 3 -16.45 -2.89 -4.34
CA GLU A 3 -16.27 -2.61 -5.76
C GLU A 3 -17.19 -3.55 -6.56
N THR A 4 -17.94 -3.00 -7.52
CA THR A 4 -18.81 -3.79 -8.39
C THR A 4 -17.98 -4.59 -9.39
N GLN A 5 -18.53 -5.67 -9.95
CA GLN A 5 -17.84 -6.42 -11.02
C GLN A 5 -17.45 -5.52 -12.20
N ASP A 6 -18.30 -4.54 -12.53
CA ASP A 6 -18.04 -3.54 -13.58
C ASP A 6 -16.80 -2.68 -13.27
N SER A 7 -16.57 -2.35 -12.00
CA SER A 7 -15.40 -1.57 -11.56
C SER A 7 -14.08 -2.32 -11.78
N PHE A 8 -14.07 -3.63 -11.54
CA PHE A 8 -12.90 -4.48 -11.83
C PHE A 8 -12.68 -4.63 -13.34
N HIS A 9 -13.74 -4.66 -14.14
CA HIS A 9 -13.64 -4.74 -15.60
C HIS A 9 -12.99 -3.48 -16.18
N GLU A 10 -13.44 -2.28 -15.79
CA GLU A 10 -12.85 -1.01 -16.25
C GLU A 10 -11.38 -0.89 -15.82
N THR A 11 -11.07 -1.24 -14.58
CA THR A 11 -9.70 -1.24 -14.07
C THR A 11 -8.80 -2.21 -14.82
N TYR A 12 -9.29 -3.42 -15.12
CA TYR A 12 -8.56 -4.37 -15.94
C TYR A 12 -8.25 -3.80 -17.33
N SER A 13 -9.24 -3.22 -18.01
CA SER A 13 -9.04 -2.67 -19.36
C SER A 13 -8.00 -1.55 -19.37
N PHE A 14 -8.03 -0.67 -18.36
CA PHE A 14 -7.02 0.38 -18.19
C PHE A 14 -5.60 -0.20 -18.02
N LEU A 15 -5.44 -1.24 -17.21
CA LEU A 15 -4.16 -1.91 -17.00
C LEU A 15 -3.70 -2.69 -18.25
N GLU A 16 -4.63 -3.35 -18.94
CA GLU A 16 -4.37 -4.11 -20.16
C GLU A 16 -3.89 -3.18 -21.29
N GLU A 17 -4.59 -2.06 -21.50
CA GLU A 17 -4.21 -1.02 -22.46
C GLU A 17 -2.79 -0.48 -22.20
N MET A 18 -2.41 -0.25 -20.94
CA MET A 18 -1.02 0.13 -20.60
C MET A 18 -0.01 -0.99 -20.90
N SER A 19 -0.38 -2.25 -20.67
CA SER A 19 0.50 -3.39 -20.93
C SER A 19 0.69 -3.66 -22.42
N LEU A 20 -0.27 -3.28 -23.26
CA LEU A 20 -0.23 -3.45 -24.71
C LEU A 20 0.26 -2.20 -25.46
N ASP A 21 0.65 -1.14 -24.75
CA ASP A 21 1.00 0.17 -25.32
C ASP A 21 -0.11 0.74 -26.23
N SER A 22 -1.36 0.49 -25.87
CA SER A 22 -2.56 0.90 -26.61
C SER A 22 -3.44 1.91 -25.84
N LEU A 23 -2.96 2.42 -24.71
CA LEU A 23 -3.70 3.33 -23.84
C LEU A 23 -4.16 4.58 -24.56
N LEU A 24 -5.47 4.84 -24.52
CA LEU A 24 -6.05 6.02 -25.13
C LEU A 24 -6.13 7.19 -24.13
N PRO A 25 -5.96 8.45 -24.59
CA PRO A 25 -6.14 9.64 -23.76
C PRO A 25 -7.52 9.70 -23.11
N GLN A 26 -8.55 9.28 -23.84
CA GLN A 26 -9.92 9.26 -23.33
C GLN A 26 -10.06 8.29 -22.16
N THR A 27 -9.40 7.13 -22.21
CA THR A 27 -9.36 6.16 -21.11
C THR A 27 -8.74 6.78 -19.86
N ILE A 28 -7.67 7.57 -19.99
CA ILE A 28 -7.04 8.28 -18.85
C ILE A 28 -8.05 9.20 -18.16
N TYR A 29 -8.80 10.00 -18.93
CA TYR A 29 -9.77 10.94 -18.36
C TYR A 29 -10.98 10.23 -17.76
N SER A 30 -11.57 9.26 -18.49
CA SER A 30 -12.75 8.54 -18.03
C SER A 30 -12.43 7.76 -16.77
N TYR A 31 -11.28 7.08 -16.73
CA TYR A 31 -10.85 6.30 -15.57
C TYR A 31 -10.55 7.19 -14.35
N CYS A 32 -9.89 8.35 -14.53
CA CYS A 32 -9.72 9.31 -13.44
C CYS A 32 -11.06 9.81 -12.87
N LYS A 33 -12.06 9.96 -13.74
CA LYS A 33 -13.40 10.43 -13.34
C LYS A 33 -14.23 9.34 -12.66
N SER A 34 -14.24 8.11 -13.19
CA SER A 34 -15.07 7.00 -12.67
C SER A 34 -14.42 6.24 -11.50
N HIS A 35 -13.08 6.17 -11.48
CA HIS A 35 -12.29 5.35 -10.56
C HIS A 35 -11.14 6.15 -9.94
N HIS A 36 -11.45 7.31 -9.36
CA HIS A 36 -10.47 8.30 -8.95
C HIS A 36 -9.40 7.77 -7.97
N SER A 37 -9.82 7.03 -6.93
CA SER A 37 -8.89 6.45 -5.95
C SER A 37 -7.93 5.44 -6.57
N GLN A 38 -8.42 4.59 -7.48
CA GLN A 38 -7.61 3.63 -8.23
C GLN A 38 -6.71 4.34 -9.25
N TYR A 39 -7.18 5.43 -9.85
CA TYR A 39 -6.36 6.28 -10.71
C TYR A 39 -5.14 6.82 -9.95
N LEU A 40 -5.33 7.36 -8.73
CA LEU A 40 -4.21 7.82 -7.89
C LEU A 40 -3.24 6.69 -7.51
N LEU A 41 -3.77 5.50 -7.24
CA LEU A 41 -2.96 4.30 -6.99
C LEU A 41 -2.10 3.93 -8.21
N TYR A 42 -2.66 3.94 -9.42
CA TYR A 42 -1.97 3.56 -10.65
C TYR A 42 -1.22 4.72 -11.34
N LEU A 43 -1.31 5.95 -10.83
CA LEU A 43 -0.61 7.10 -11.39
C LEU A 43 0.92 6.93 -11.51
N PRO A 44 1.64 6.32 -10.55
CA PRO A 44 3.07 6.04 -10.72
C PRO A 44 3.35 5.12 -11.91
N LEU A 45 2.51 4.10 -12.11
CA LEU A 45 2.59 3.18 -13.25
C LEU A 45 2.32 3.91 -14.57
N LEU A 46 1.29 4.77 -14.60
CA LEU A 46 0.94 5.59 -15.76
C LEU A 46 2.05 6.59 -16.16
N LEU A 47 2.61 7.32 -15.19
CA LEU A 47 3.72 8.25 -15.46
C LEU A 47 4.94 7.52 -16.02
N ARG A 48 5.30 6.37 -15.42
CA ARG A 48 6.40 5.53 -15.92
C ARG A 48 6.12 4.96 -17.30
N HIS A 49 4.88 4.54 -17.56
CA HIS A 49 4.45 4.07 -18.88
C HIS A 49 4.72 5.16 -19.94
N ILE A 50 4.37 6.42 -19.65
CA ILE A 50 4.65 7.55 -20.53
C ILE A 50 6.15 7.78 -20.70
N VAL A 51 6.94 7.73 -19.62
CA VAL A 51 8.41 7.90 -19.67
C VAL A 51 9.03 6.92 -20.68
N ILE A 52 8.65 5.66 -20.65
CA ILE A 52 9.28 4.62 -21.48
C ILE A 52 8.81 4.62 -22.94
N GLN A 53 7.74 5.35 -23.30
CA GLN A 53 7.29 5.39 -24.68
C GLN A 53 8.35 6.00 -25.61
N PRO A 54 8.52 5.49 -26.83
CA PRO A 54 9.45 6.07 -27.80
C PRO A 54 8.99 7.47 -28.22
N ARG A 55 9.92 8.25 -28.79
CA ARG A 55 9.62 9.56 -29.36
C ARG A 55 8.59 9.43 -30.49
N SER A 56 7.35 9.80 -30.18
CA SER A 56 6.20 9.58 -31.04
C SER A 56 5.10 10.60 -30.73
N GLU A 57 4.16 10.76 -31.65
CA GLU A 57 2.93 11.52 -31.40
C GLU A 57 2.14 10.92 -30.24
N TYR A 58 2.11 9.59 -30.13
CA TYR A 58 1.47 8.86 -29.04
C TYR A 58 1.91 9.38 -27.66
N LYS A 59 3.22 9.45 -27.41
CA LYS A 59 3.78 9.98 -26.16
C LYS A 59 3.32 11.41 -25.85
N ILE A 60 3.29 12.29 -26.86
CA ILE A 60 2.87 13.68 -26.71
C ILE A 60 1.40 13.76 -26.30
N ILE A 61 0.55 12.93 -26.90
CA ILE A 61 -0.87 12.92 -26.58
C ILE A 61 -1.11 12.39 -25.15
N LEU A 62 -0.39 11.37 -24.70
CA LEU A 62 -0.48 10.89 -23.31
C LEU A 62 -0.05 11.95 -22.28
N ILE A 63 1.03 12.69 -22.57
CA ILE A 63 1.48 13.80 -21.72
C ILE A 63 0.40 14.87 -21.63
N LYS A 64 -0.20 15.26 -22.77
CA LYS A 64 -1.32 16.21 -22.78
C LYS A 64 -2.50 15.71 -21.94
N ALA A 65 -2.75 14.40 -21.93
CA ALA A 65 -3.77 13.78 -21.11
C ALA A 65 -3.50 13.95 -19.62
N ILE A 66 -2.32 13.58 -19.15
CA ILE A 66 -1.92 13.78 -17.76
C ILE A 66 -1.99 15.24 -17.33
N VAL A 67 -1.48 16.15 -18.17
CA VAL A 67 -1.50 17.59 -17.86
C VAL A 67 -2.93 18.08 -17.68
N ARG A 68 -3.85 17.70 -18.57
CA ARG A 68 -5.26 18.10 -18.43
C ARG A 68 -5.89 17.49 -17.18
N THR A 69 -5.66 16.21 -16.90
CA THR A 69 -6.18 15.58 -15.68
C THR A 69 -5.66 16.28 -14.42
N ALA A 70 -4.38 16.64 -14.37
CA ALA A 70 -3.80 17.33 -13.23
C ALA A 70 -4.27 18.80 -13.07
N ILE A 71 -4.74 19.44 -14.15
CA ILE A 71 -5.41 20.74 -14.07
C ILE A 71 -6.80 20.59 -13.45
N ASP A 72 -7.53 19.54 -13.85
CA ASP A 72 -8.91 19.31 -13.42
C ASP A 72 -8.98 18.76 -11.97
N TYR A 73 -7.94 18.04 -11.51
CA TYR A 73 -7.89 17.35 -10.22
C TYR A 73 -6.61 17.70 -9.42
N GLY A 74 -6.77 18.42 -8.30
CA GLY A 74 -5.65 18.95 -7.50
C GLY A 74 -4.85 17.90 -6.70
N ASP A 75 -5.48 16.78 -6.36
CA ASP A 75 -4.83 15.59 -5.77
C ASP A 75 -3.96 14.87 -6.80
N VAL A 76 -4.37 14.80 -8.06
CA VAL A 76 -3.54 14.29 -9.16
C VAL A 76 -2.28 15.14 -9.32
N TYR A 77 -2.42 16.48 -9.32
CA TYR A 77 -1.27 17.39 -9.31
C TYR A 77 -0.35 17.12 -8.11
N THR A 78 -0.93 17.05 -6.91
CA THR A 78 -0.17 16.84 -5.67
C THR A 78 0.54 15.49 -5.65
N ARG A 79 -0.09 14.45 -6.20
CA ARG A 79 0.54 13.14 -6.36
C ARG A 79 1.69 13.19 -7.36
N ILE A 80 1.55 13.89 -8.48
CA ILE A 80 2.66 14.12 -9.43
C ILE A 80 3.82 14.84 -8.75
N PHE A 81 3.53 15.83 -7.90
CA PHE A 81 4.54 16.54 -7.11
C PHE A 81 5.36 15.57 -6.24
N TRP A 82 4.71 14.69 -5.46
CA TRP A 82 5.42 13.72 -4.63
C TRP A 82 6.21 12.70 -5.45
N LEU A 83 5.64 12.21 -6.55
CA LEU A 83 6.33 11.26 -7.43
C LEU A 83 7.53 11.89 -8.16
N HIS A 84 7.46 13.19 -8.46
CA HIS A 84 8.61 13.95 -8.93
C HIS A 84 9.69 14.03 -7.86
N ARG A 85 9.33 14.48 -6.65
CA ARG A 85 10.26 14.61 -5.52
C ARG A 85 10.90 13.28 -5.13
N ALA A 86 10.17 12.18 -5.21
CA ALA A 86 10.69 10.82 -4.99
C ALA A 86 11.78 10.42 -6.00
N GLY A 87 11.76 10.99 -7.20
CA GLY A 87 12.73 10.73 -8.25
C GLY A 87 12.51 9.41 -8.99
N GLY A 88 12.87 9.38 -10.28
CA GLY A 88 12.83 8.17 -11.12
C GLY A 88 11.45 7.82 -11.70
N ILE A 89 10.39 8.56 -11.36
CA ILE A 89 9.00 8.26 -11.77
C ILE A 89 8.43 9.33 -12.72
N CYS A 90 8.71 10.61 -12.48
CA CYS A 90 8.14 11.72 -13.24
C CYS A 90 8.67 11.79 -14.69
N VAL A 91 7.84 12.31 -15.60
CA VAL A 91 8.16 12.54 -17.03
C VAL A 91 9.10 13.72 -17.27
N CYS A 92 9.44 14.50 -16.24
CA CYS A 92 10.20 15.76 -16.39
C CYS A 92 11.63 15.57 -16.91
N SER A 93 12.20 14.36 -16.78
CA SER A 93 13.51 14.02 -17.34
C SER A 93 13.44 13.52 -18.79
N ASP A 94 12.25 13.41 -19.38
CA ASP A 94 12.09 12.90 -20.73
C ASP A 94 12.51 13.94 -21.79
N PRO A 95 13.48 13.63 -22.67
CA PRO A 95 13.97 14.59 -23.66
C PRO A 95 12.93 15.04 -24.69
N VAL A 96 11.91 14.21 -24.98
CA VAL A 96 10.83 14.58 -25.89
C VAL A 96 9.93 15.60 -25.21
N PHE A 97 9.61 15.36 -23.94
CA PHE A 97 8.86 16.29 -23.11
C PHE A 97 9.58 17.62 -22.91
N CYS A 98 10.88 17.62 -22.60
CA CYS A 98 11.66 18.85 -22.43
C CYS A 98 11.62 19.75 -23.68
N LYS A 99 11.51 19.17 -24.89
CA LYS A 99 11.37 19.95 -26.13
C LYS A 99 9.97 20.53 -26.34
N LEU A 100 8.95 19.99 -25.67
CA LEU A 100 7.58 20.54 -25.73
C LEU A 100 7.39 21.74 -24.81
N VAL A 101 8.25 21.89 -23.80
CA VAL A 101 8.20 22.98 -22.82
C VAL A 101 9.25 24.02 -23.22
N GLU A 102 8.85 25.01 -24.03
CA GLU A 102 9.68 26.17 -24.33
C GLU A 102 9.83 27.04 -23.06
N GLY A 103 11.07 27.41 -22.70
CA GLY A 103 11.33 28.30 -21.56
C GLY A 103 11.23 27.64 -20.17
N GLY A 104 11.43 26.32 -20.08
CA GLY A 104 11.51 25.62 -18.80
C GLY A 104 12.61 26.19 -17.89
N ILE A 105 12.31 26.39 -16.60
CA ILE A 105 13.28 26.91 -15.62
C ILE A 105 14.22 25.77 -15.22
N GLU A 106 15.51 25.91 -15.49
CA GLU A 106 16.52 24.91 -15.11
C GLU A 106 16.45 24.60 -13.60
N GLY A 107 16.47 23.31 -13.25
CA GLY A 107 16.33 22.85 -11.86
C GLY A 107 14.89 22.67 -11.36
N SER A 108 13.88 23.01 -12.17
CA SER A 108 12.46 22.80 -11.84
C SER A 108 11.85 21.59 -12.55
N CYS A 109 10.72 21.09 -12.04
CA CYS A 109 9.95 20.06 -12.73
C CYS A 109 9.16 20.67 -13.90
N TYR A 110 9.59 20.42 -15.14
CA TYR A 110 8.92 20.93 -16.34
C TYR A 110 7.45 20.47 -16.47
N LEU A 111 7.07 19.32 -15.91
CA LEU A 111 5.69 18.85 -15.93
C LEU A 111 4.81 19.71 -15.02
N LEU A 112 5.27 19.95 -13.79
CA LEU A 112 4.55 20.80 -12.84
C LEU A 112 4.48 22.23 -13.37
N GLN A 113 5.59 22.76 -13.89
CA GLN A 113 5.62 24.08 -14.52
C GLN A 113 4.58 24.20 -15.64
N LEU A 114 4.50 23.23 -16.55
CA LEU A 114 3.52 23.24 -17.63
C LEU A 114 2.07 23.19 -17.12
N ILE A 115 1.81 22.41 -16.07
CA ILE A 115 0.48 22.35 -15.44
C ILE A 115 0.13 23.70 -14.82
N ASP A 116 1.05 24.30 -14.07
CA ASP A 116 0.88 25.57 -13.38
C ASP A 116 0.62 26.72 -14.37
N GLU A 117 1.42 26.82 -15.44
CA GLU A 117 1.25 27.84 -16.47
C GLU A 117 -0.11 27.74 -17.17
N LYS A 118 -0.55 26.52 -17.50
CA LYS A 118 -1.85 26.31 -18.16
C LYS A 118 -3.01 26.59 -17.22
N ARG A 119 -2.87 26.22 -15.95
CA ARG A 119 -3.89 26.50 -14.92
C ARG A 119 -4.05 28.00 -14.71
N LYS A 120 -2.95 28.73 -14.53
CA LYS A 120 -2.96 30.20 -14.41
C LYS A 120 -3.64 30.89 -15.60
N LYS A 121 -3.32 30.47 -16.83
CA LYS A 121 -3.98 30.99 -18.04
C LYS A 121 -5.49 30.71 -18.09
N LEU A 122 -5.96 29.63 -17.47
CA LEU A 122 -7.39 29.33 -17.37
C LEU A 122 -8.08 30.18 -16.28
N GLU A 123 -7.39 30.42 -15.16
CA GLU A 123 -7.86 31.31 -14.09
C GLU A 123 -8.00 32.74 -14.57
N ASP A 124 -6.97 33.28 -15.23
CA ASP A 124 -6.96 34.63 -15.80
C ASP A 124 -8.13 34.83 -16.78
N LYS A 125 -8.55 33.78 -17.49
CA LYS A 125 -9.68 33.81 -18.41
C LYS A 125 -11.04 33.70 -17.72
N ARG A 126 -11.13 32.97 -16.60
CA ARG A 126 -12.38 32.71 -15.88
C ARG A 126 -12.68 33.74 -14.79
N GLY A 127 -11.68 34.50 -14.34
CA GLY A 127 -11.82 35.43 -13.21
C GLY A 127 -11.97 34.74 -11.85
N GLU A 128 -11.74 33.42 -11.80
CA GLU A 128 -11.83 32.60 -10.59
C GLU A 128 -10.42 32.18 -10.18
N ILE A 129 -10.02 32.52 -8.95
CA ILE A 129 -8.78 32.02 -8.34
C ILE A 129 -9.04 30.57 -7.94
N THR A 130 -8.46 29.59 -8.65
CA THR A 130 -8.44 28.24 -8.12
C THR A 130 -7.29 28.17 -7.10
N LYS A 131 -7.64 28.22 -5.81
CA LYS A 131 -6.64 28.03 -4.76
C LYS A 131 -5.82 26.76 -5.02
N SER A 132 -4.51 26.88 -4.82
CA SER A 132 -3.48 25.83 -4.75
C SER A 132 -2.59 25.59 -5.97
N ILE A 133 -1.57 26.44 -6.12
CA ILE A 133 -0.23 25.93 -6.38
C ILE A 133 0.34 25.46 -5.05
N ASN A 134 0.84 24.23 -5.01
CA ASN A 134 1.14 23.54 -3.77
C ASN A 134 2.60 23.71 -3.33
N TYR A 135 3.05 24.97 -3.18
CA TYR A 135 4.39 25.28 -2.64
C TYR A 135 4.52 24.90 -1.16
N GLN A 136 3.39 24.75 -0.47
CA GLN A 136 3.32 24.46 0.96
C GLN A 136 3.53 22.98 1.29
N ASN A 137 3.61 22.10 0.28
CA ASN A 137 3.93 20.68 0.48
C ASN A 137 5.24 20.48 1.23
N GLU A 138 6.28 21.24 0.87
CA GLU A 138 7.58 21.19 1.55
C GLU A 138 7.50 21.66 3.01
N GLU A 139 6.62 22.62 3.30
CA GLU A 139 6.37 23.11 4.66
C GLU A 139 5.72 22.02 5.53
N ILE A 140 4.84 21.18 4.94
CA ILE A 140 4.27 20.02 5.64
C ILE A 140 5.38 19.03 6.01
N ILE A 141 6.29 18.70 5.08
CA ILE A 141 7.41 17.78 5.36
C ILE A 141 8.33 18.36 6.44
N THR A 142 8.64 19.65 6.34
CA THR A 142 9.45 20.38 7.32
C THR A 142 8.81 20.33 8.71
N TRP A 143 7.48 20.50 8.78
CA TRP A 143 6.74 20.36 10.02
C TRP A 143 6.79 18.92 10.57
N ILE A 144 6.62 17.89 9.74
CA ILE A 144 6.71 16.48 10.18
C ILE A 144 8.10 16.18 10.76
N ALA A 145 9.17 16.67 10.12
CA ALA A 145 10.54 16.50 10.61
C ALA A 145 10.73 17.15 11.99
N SER A 146 10.29 18.39 12.15
CA SER A 146 10.31 19.10 13.43
C SER A 146 9.49 18.38 14.51
N ALA A 147 8.28 17.92 14.16
CA ALA A 147 7.41 17.17 15.07
C ALA A 147 8.05 15.84 15.54
N ARG A 148 8.77 15.14 14.65
CA ARG A 148 9.53 13.92 14.99
C ARG A 148 10.59 14.21 16.04
N ASP A 149 11.38 15.26 15.81
CA ASP A 149 12.50 15.60 16.69
C ASP A 149 11.99 16.06 18.06
N ASN A 150 10.91 16.83 18.09
CA ASN A 150 10.22 17.19 19.34
C ASN A 150 9.71 15.95 20.10
N LEU A 151 9.09 14.98 19.41
CA LEU A 151 8.57 13.78 20.07
C LEU A 151 9.64 12.87 20.70
N LEU A 152 10.91 13.00 20.33
CA LEU A 152 11.99 12.21 20.94
C LEU A 152 12.30 12.66 22.37
N THR A 153 12.05 13.93 22.68
CA THR A 153 12.30 14.53 23.99
C THR A 153 11.02 14.81 24.79
N LEU A 154 9.87 14.80 24.11
CA LEU A 154 8.58 15.16 24.70
C LEU A 154 8.03 14.06 25.65
N PRO A 155 7.59 14.40 26.88
CA PRO A 155 6.90 13.46 27.78
C PRO A 155 5.63 12.86 27.17
N LYS A 156 5.11 11.78 27.77
CA LYS A 156 3.93 11.09 27.23
C LYS A 156 2.62 11.88 27.43
N GLU A 157 2.59 12.68 28.48
CA GLU A 157 1.44 13.43 28.98
C GLU A 157 1.34 14.84 28.38
N ALA A 158 2.40 15.29 27.71
CA ALA A 158 2.44 16.61 27.08
C ALA A 158 1.55 16.69 25.83
N LYS A 159 1.12 17.91 25.50
CA LYS A 159 0.36 18.19 24.27
C LYS A 159 1.16 17.76 23.05
N ARG A 160 0.51 17.02 22.15
CA ARG A 160 1.15 16.50 20.94
C ARG A 160 1.23 17.58 19.87
N PRO A 161 2.36 17.70 19.15
CA PRO A 161 2.47 18.63 18.03
C PRO A 161 1.31 18.43 17.05
N THR A 162 0.60 19.51 16.75
CA THR A 162 -0.59 19.49 15.91
C THR A 162 -0.46 20.53 14.80
N LEU A 163 -0.61 20.11 13.55
CA LEU A 163 -0.68 21.00 12.38
C LEU A 163 -2.13 21.12 11.92
N TYR A 164 -2.67 22.34 11.94
CA TYR A 164 -3.90 22.67 11.23
C TYR A 164 -3.55 23.13 9.81
N LEU A 165 -4.18 22.51 8.81
CA LEU A 165 -3.91 22.88 7.43
C LEU A 165 -4.48 24.26 7.09
N ASN A 166 -5.56 24.70 7.74
CA ASN A 166 -6.09 26.04 7.55
C ASN A 166 -6.54 26.63 8.88
N ARG A 167 -6.36 27.95 9.05
CA ARG A 167 -6.84 28.68 10.23
C ARG A 167 -8.35 28.54 10.42
N ASP A 168 -9.11 28.46 9.32
CA ASP A 168 -10.57 28.29 9.34
C ASP A 168 -11.01 26.96 9.96
N PHE A 169 -10.11 25.98 10.05
CA PHE A 169 -10.38 24.72 10.72
C PHE A 169 -10.10 24.73 12.23
N LEU A 170 -9.52 25.81 12.77
CA LEU A 170 -9.31 25.93 14.20
C LEU A 170 -10.66 26.03 14.93
N PRO A 171 -10.79 25.41 16.12
CA PRO A 171 -11.92 25.67 17.00
C PRO A 171 -12.04 27.17 17.31
N GLU A 172 -13.27 27.68 17.44
CA GLU A 172 -13.53 29.14 17.63
C GLU A 172 -12.70 29.79 18.73
N LYS A 173 -12.45 29.07 19.84
CA LYS A 173 -11.63 29.55 20.95
C LYS A 173 -10.17 29.75 20.55
N MET A 174 -9.62 28.81 19.77
CA MET A 174 -8.23 28.84 19.31
C MET A 174 -8.03 29.79 18.14
N ASN A 175 -9.06 30.03 17.32
CA ASN A 175 -8.96 30.92 16.16
C ASN A 175 -8.67 32.39 16.55
N LYS A 176 -8.95 32.78 17.80
CA LYS A 176 -8.67 34.12 18.35
C LYS A 176 -7.21 34.31 18.82
N LEU A 177 -6.44 33.24 18.96
CA LEU A 177 -5.06 33.28 19.46
C LEU A 177 -4.08 33.73 18.38
N SER A 178 -3.03 34.45 18.76
CA SER A 178 -1.88 34.74 17.90
C SER A 178 -1.09 33.46 17.55
N ASP A 179 -0.24 33.53 16.52
CA ASP A 179 0.57 32.39 16.11
C ASP A 179 1.63 32.01 17.17
N GLU A 180 2.08 32.97 17.98
CA GLU A 180 2.93 32.74 19.15
C GLU A 180 2.18 31.96 20.24
N GLU A 181 0.97 32.37 20.59
CA GLU A 181 0.13 31.69 21.59
C GLU A 181 -0.26 30.27 21.12
N LEU A 182 -0.52 30.08 19.83
CA LEU A 182 -0.77 28.75 19.26
C LEU A 182 0.47 27.84 19.36
N LYS A 183 1.68 28.38 19.19
CA LYS A 183 2.92 27.60 19.36
C LYS A 183 3.12 27.15 20.80
N GLU A 184 2.76 27.96 21.79
CA GLU A 184 2.77 27.54 23.21
C GLU A 184 1.84 26.35 23.46
N GLU A 185 0.74 26.27 22.71
CA GLU A 185 -0.20 25.15 22.71
C GLU A 185 0.25 23.95 21.87
N SER A 186 1.47 23.98 21.31
CA SER A 186 2.01 22.98 20.35
C SER A 186 1.19 22.88 19.06
N ILE A 187 0.56 23.99 18.65
CA ILE A 187 -0.23 24.11 17.44
C ILE A 187 0.54 24.91 16.38
N SER A 188 0.50 24.45 15.14
CA SER A 188 1.00 25.16 13.96
C SER A 188 -0.12 25.29 12.93
N VAL A 189 -0.11 26.37 12.15
CA VAL A 189 -1.09 26.62 11.10
C VAL A 189 -0.35 26.90 9.80
N LEU A 190 -0.73 26.20 8.72
CA LEU A 190 -0.06 26.33 7.42
C LEU A 190 -0.81 27.22 6.43
N ASN A 191 -2.13 27.36 6.56
CA ASN A 191 -3.01 27.95 5.53
C ASN A 191 -2.80 27.32 4.14
N TYR A 192 -2.70 26.00 4.13
CA TYR A 192 -2.65 25.14 2.97
C TYR A 192 -3.79 25.48 2.01
N THR A 193 -3.42 25.83 0.78
CA THR A 193 -4.39 26.24 -0.24
C THR A 193 -5.07 25.06 -0.94
N GLY A 194 -4.50 23.86 -0.85
CA GLY A 194 -5.02 22.66 -1.49
C GLY A 194 -6.35 22.22 -0.89
N ASN A 195 -7.20 21.62 -1.73
CA ASN A 195 -8.55 21.18 -1.39
C ASN A 195 -8.64 19.66 -1.14
N CYS A 196 -7.51 19.00 -0.89
CA CYS A 196 -7.44 17.56 -0.66
C CYS A 196 -6.26 17.21 0.26
N ASP A 197 -6.33 16.00 0.84
CA ASP A 197 -5.25 15.35 1.54
C ASP A 197 -4.01 15.27 0.64
N PRO A 198 -2.91 15.97 1.02
CA PRO A 198 -1.72 16.04 0.19
C PRO A 198 -1.08 14.67 -0.02
N PHE A 199 -1.30 13.70 0.85
CA PHE A 199 -0.69 12.38 0.75
C PHE A 199 -1.66 11.37 0.16
N LEU A 200 -2.72 11.01 0.88
CA LEU A 200 -3.54 9.85 0.54
C LEU A 200 -4.67 10.16 -0.46
N GLY A 201 -4.99 11.44 -0.69
CA GLY A 201 -6.11 11.85 -1.57
C GLY A 201 -7.49 11.46 -1.05
N GLU A 202 -7.64 11.26 0.27
CA GLU A 202 -8.83 10.65 0.89
C GLU A 202 -9.96 11.63 1.27
N GLY A 203 -9.90 12.89 0.84
CA GLY A 203 -10.83 13.96 1.21
C GLY A 203 -10.11 15.24 1.62
N VAL A 204 -10.79 16.17 2.30
CA VAL A 204 -10.16 17.42 2.78
C VAL A 204 -9.47 17.18 4.12
N LEU A 205 -8.14 17.25 4.15
CA LEU A 205 -7.36 17.09 5.39
C LEU A 205 -7.45 18.36 6.25
N VAL A 206 -7.99 18.22 7.45
CA VAL A 206 -8.20 19.32 8.41
C VAL A 206 -6.96 19.54 9.27
N LYS A 207 -6.48 18.48 9.92
CA LYS A 207 -5.32 18.54 10.81
C LYS A 207 -4.54 17.24 10.89
N MET A 208 -3.28 17.35 11.27
CA MET A 208 -2.36 16.25 11.53
C MET A 208 -1.86 16.33 12.98
N VAL A 209 -1.92 15.22 13.72
CA VAL A 209 -1.44 15.14 15.09
C VAL A 209 -0.29 14.13 15.18
N ALA A 210 0.86 14.57 15.70
CA ALA A 210 2.04 13.74 15.86
C ALA A 210 1.91 12.86 17.12
N LEU A 211 1.71 11.55 16.94
CA LEU A 211 1.36 10.66 18.05
C LEU A 211 2.60 10.11 18.77
N LYS A 212 3.53 9.54 18.01
CA LYS A 212 4.64 8.74 18.55
C LYS A 212 5.79 8.67 17.56
N SER A 213 7.01 8.80 18.09
CA SER A 213 8.25 8.46 17.40
C SER A 213 8.72 7.09 17.86
N TYR A 214 9.16 6.23 16.94
CA TYR A 214 9.62 4.87 17.24
C TYR A 214 11.15 4.87 17.31
N LYS A 215 11.72 4.34 18.39
CA LYS A 215 13.18 4.14 18.50
C LYS A 215 13.60 2.93 17.65
N SER A 216 13.84 3.15 16.36
CA SER A 216 14.37 2.16 15.41
C SER A 216 15.48 2.79 14.56
N ALA A 217 16.13 2.00 13.69
CA ALA A 217 17.25 2.47 12.85
C ALA A 217 16.90 3.70 12.00
N THR A 218 15.63 3.85 11.60
CA THR A 218 15.10 4.93 10.76
C THR A 218 14.25 5.95 11.50
N THR A 219 14.00 5.73 12.79
CA THR A 219 13.19 6.59 13.67
C THR A 219 11.89 7.11 13.03
N PRO A 220 10.98 6.22 12.60
CA PRO A 220 9.74 6.64 11.97
C PRO A 220 8.79 7.30 12.97
N ILE A 221 7.85 8.09 12.46
CA ILE A 221 6.84 8.82 13.24
C ILE A 221 5.43 8.41 12.80
N SER A 222 4.56 8.09 13.74
CA SER A 222 3.13 7.90 13.47
C SER A 222 2.34 9.19 13.70
N LEU A 223 1.46 9.49 12.75
CA LEU A 223 0.59 10.65 12.68
C LEU A 223 -0.87 10.20 12.68
N MET A 224 -1.76 11.02 13.23
CA MET A 224 -3.21 10.92 13.04
C MET A 224 -3.67 12.01 12.10
N PHE A 225 -4.30 11.64 11.01
CA PHE A 225 -4.93 12.55 10.05
C PHE A 225 -6.41 12.66 10.38
N TYR A 226 -6.93 13.88 10.37
CA TYR A 226 -8.34 14.20 10.59
C TYR A 226 -8.88 14.89 9.35
N TYR A 227 -10.01 14.41 8.85
CA TYR A 227 -10.62 14.89 7.62
C TYR A 227 -11.86 15.74 7.92
N ALA A 228 -12.30 16.55 6.96
CA ALA A 228 -13.52 17.34 7.09
C ALA A 228 -14.78 16.45 7.02
N GLU A 229 -14.69 15.34 6.26
CA GLU A 229 -15.76 14.37 6.11
C GLU A 229 -16.04 13.63 7.42
N THR A 230 -17.29 13.21 7.59
CA THR A 230 -17.71 12.33 8.69
C THR A 230 -17.97 10.92 8.18
N GLU A 231 -17.63 9.93 9.00
CA GLU A 231 -17.88 8.52 8.76
C GLU A 231 -18.56 7.95 10.01
N ASN A 232 -19.76 7.36 9.86
CA ASN A 232 -20.57 6.85 10.97
C ASN A 232 -20.85 7.89 12.08
N GLY A 233 -21.08 9.15 11.70
CA GLY A 233 -21.35 10.24 12.64
C GLY A 233 -20.13 10.74 13.42
N GLN A 234 -18.92 10.23 13.14
CA GLN A 234 -17.68 10.70 13.72
C GLN A 234 -16.78 11.34 12.65
N GLN A 235 -15.90 12.24 13.05
CA GLN A 235 -14.91 12.80 12.13
C GLN A 235 -14.04 11.69 11.55
N LYS A 236 -13.98 11.59 10.22
CA LYS A 236 -13.14 10.60 9.55
C LYS A 236 -11.69 10.86 9.93
N ARG A 237 -10.96 9.78 10.23
CA ARG A 237 -9.57 9.83 10.65
C ARG A 237 -8.77 8.63 10.15
N ARG A 238 -7.48 8.83 9.90
CA ARG A 238 -6.55 7.79 9.43
C ARG A 238 -5.25 7.85 10.21
N ARG A 239 -4.73 6.68 10.57
CA ARG A 239 -3.41 6.55 11.16
C ARG A 239 -2.39 6.34 10.04
N VAL A 240 -1.34 7.15 10.04
CA VAL A 240 -0.33 7.21 8.98
C VAL A 240 1.04 7.10 9.62
N MET A 241 1.97 6.44 8.94
CA MET A 241 3.38 6.39 9.31
C MET A 241 4.20 7.21 8.31
N PHE A 242 5.09 8.05 8.81
CA PHE A 242 6.12 8.69 8.02
C PHE A 242 7.47 8.02 8.35
N LYS A 243 8.19 7.57 7.31
CA LYS A 243 9.51 6.92 7.41
C LYS A 243 10.57 7.81 6.77
N TYR A 244 11.71 7.94 7.44
CA TYR A 244 12.92 8.57 6.92
C TYR A 244 14.03 7.51 6.76
N GLY A 245 14.82 7.58 5.70
CA GLY A 245 15.94 6.67 5.44
C GLY A 245 15.61 5.43 4.60
N ASP A 246 14.33 5.12 4.36
CA ASP A 246 13.88 3.99 3.54
C ASP A 246 13.35 4.46 2.17
N ASP A 247 13.65 3.71 1.11
CA ASP A 247 13.11 3.98 -0.23
C ASP A 247 11.71 3.35 -0.39
N LEU A 248 10.67 4.12 -0.07
CA LEU A 248 9.28 3.67 -0.16
C LEU A 248 8.75 3.54 -1.60
N ARG A 249 9.53 3.87 -2.63
CA ARG A 249 9.11 3.63 -4.04
C ARG A 249 8.98 2.13 -4.30
N ARG A 250 9.79 1.30 -3.63
CA ARG A 250 9.68 -0.17 -3.70
C ARG A 250 8.37 -0.67 -3.09
N ASP A 251 8.04 -0.21 -1.89
CA ASP A 251 6.76 -0.51 -1.25
C ASP A 251 5.58 -0.06 -2.11
N MET A 252 5.62 1.16 -2.64
CA MET A 252 4.61 1.68 -3.57
C MET A 252 4.43 0.78 -4.79
N ALA A 253 5.53 0.35 -5.44
CA ALA A 253 5.47 -0.54 -6.59
C ALA A 253 4.87 -1.91 -6.26
N VAL A 254 5.17 -2.46 -5.06
CA VAL A 254 4.52 -3.69 -4.60
C VAL A 254 3.03 -3.49 -4.37
N GLN A 255 2.61 -2.39 -3.74
CA GLN A 255 1.19 -2.10 -3.54
C GLN A 255 0.45 -1.96 -4.87
N VAL A 256 1.05 -1.33 -5.87
CA VAL A 256 0.51 -1.28 -7.24
C VAL A 256 0.34 -2.69 -7.80
N MET A 257 1.39 -3.52 -7.76
CA MET A 257 1.32 -4.87 -8.32
C MET A 257 0.37 -5.81 -7.56
N PHE A 258 0.26 -5.68 -6.24
CA PHE A 258 -0.71 -6.44 -5.45
C PHE A 258 -2.14 -6.09 -5.83
N ASN A 259 -2.42 -4.81 -6.09
CA ASN A 259 -3.73 -4.40 -6.62
C ASN A 259 -3.97 -4.90 -8.05
N VAL A 260 -2.94 -4.93 -8.91
CA VAL A 260 -3.04 -5.60 -10.22
C VAL A 260 -3.44 -7.08 -10.04
N PHE A 261 -2.82 -7.79 -9.11
CA PHE A 261 -3.17 -9.19 -8.83
C PHE A 261 -4.60 -9.36 -8.32
N ASN A 262 -5.04 -8.47 -7.42
CA ASN A 262 -6.42 -8.45 -6.94
C ASN A 262 -7.42 -8.26 -8.10
N VAL A 263 -7.15 -7.34 -9.02
CA VAL A 263 -8.00 -7.13 -10.21
C VAL A 263 -8.07 -8.40 -11.07
N LEU A 264 -6.94 -9.06 -11.31
CA LEU A 264 -6.88 -10.31 -12.08
C LEU A 264 -7.67 -11.45 -11.40
N TRP A 265 -7.54 -11.60 -10.08
CA TRP A 265 -8.30 -12.58 -9.32
C TRP A 265 -9.80 -12.28 -9.30
N MET A 266 -10.18 -11.02 -9.09
CA MET A 266 -11.58 -10.63 -9.02
C MET A 266 -12.30 -10.80 -10.36
N LYS A 267 -11.64 -10.42 -11.46
CA LYS A 267 -12.15 -10.61 -12.84
C LYS A 267 -12.28 -12.08 -13.23
N SER A 268 -11.40 -12.94 -12.74
CA SER A 268 -11.36 -14.34 -13.16
C SER A 268 -12.61 -15.12 -12.71
N SER A 269 -13.31 -15.71 -13.68
CA SER A 269 -14.38 -16.70 -13.47
C SER A 269 -13.84 -18.09 -13.13
N PHE A 270 -12.57 -18.37 -13.45
CA PHE A 270 -11.89 -19.63 -13.13
C PHE A 270 -11.76 -19.89 -11.62
N LEU A 271 -11.82 -18.83 -10.81
CA LEU A 271 -11.81 -18.92 -9.34
C LEU A 271 -13.19 -19.23 -8.72
N ALA A 272 -14.25 -19.39 -9.54
CA ALA A 272 -15.63 -19.55 -9.07
C ALA A 272 -16.11 -21.01 -8.93
N HIS A 273 -15.23 -22.01 -8.99
CA HIS A 273 -15.54 -23.37 -8.50
C HIS A 273 -15.80 -23.33 -6.97
N PRO A 274 -16.56 -24.28 -6.36
CA PRO A 274 -17.40 -24.04 -5.17
C PRO A 274 -16.57 -23.76 -3.91
N THR A 275 -16.05 -22.53 -3.81
CA THR A 275 -15.34 -21.95 -2.67
C THR A 275 -16.17 -20.87 -1.99
N ALA A 276 -17.43 -20.73 -2.43
CA ALA A 276 -18.38 -19.80 -1.87
C ALA A 276 -18.91 -20.39 -0.54
N PHE A 277 -18.76 -19.61 0.53
CA PHE A 277 -19.32 -19.95 1.83
C PHE A 277 -20.86 -19.75 1.83
N ASP A 278 -21.34 -18.84 0.99
CA ASP A 278 -22.73 -18.61 0.60
C ASP A 278 -22.78 -17.98 -0.81
N GLN A 279 -23.99 -17.79 -1.37
CA GLN A 279 -24.22 -17.26 -2.74
C GLN A 279 -23.54 -15.90 -2.99
N ASN A 280 -23.11 -15.20 -1.94
CA ASN A 280 -22.55 -13.84 -1.97
C ASN A 280 -21.11 -13.73 -1.43
N THR A 281 -20.49 -14.81 -0.94
CA THR A 281 -19.18 -14.77 -0.27
C THR A 281 -18.18 -15.72 -0.95
N PRO A 282 -17.58 -15.33 -2.09
CA PRO A 282 -16.57 -16.13 -2.75
C PRO A 282 -15.24 -16.08 -1.97
N CYS A 283 -14.61 -17.23 -1.71
CA CYS A 283 -13.28 -17.29 -1.11
C CYS A 283 -12.21 -17.20 -2.21
N LYS A 284 -11.99 -16.00 -2.78
CA LYS A 284 -10.93 -15.74 -3.75
C LYS A 284 -9.68 -15.21 -3.06
N PRO A 285 -8.46 -15.45 -3.58
CA PRO A 285 -7.26 -14.82 -3.07
C PRO A 285 -7.37 -13.29 -3.14
N ILE A 286 -7.01 -12.61 -2.06
CA ILE A 286 -6.95 -11.14 -1.98
C ILE A 286 -5.68 -10.75 -1.22
N ALA A 287 -4.78 -10.01 -1.84
CA ALA A 287 -3.66 -9.40 -1.13
C ALA A 287 -4.15 -8.10 -0.49
N VAL A 288 -4.16 -8.02 0.84
CA VAL A 288 -4.53 -6.78 1.54
C VAL A 288 -3.46 -5.72 1.25
N THR A 289 -3.89 -4.58 0.70
CA THR A 289 -3.03 -3.46 0.32
C THR A 289 -3.28 -2.24 1.21
N TYR A 290 -2.33 -1.31 1.18
CA TYR A 290 -2.39 -0.04 1.89
C TYR A 290 -1.76 1.08 1.07
N SER A 291 -2.18 2.31 1.30
CA SER A 291 -1.65 3.46 0.56
C SER A 291 -0.21 3.75 0.94
N VAL A 292 0.66 3.90 -0.05
CA VAL A 292 2.07 4.29 0.09
C VAL A 292 2.34 5.45 -0.86
N VAL A 293 2.96 6.51 -0.34
CA VAL A 293 3.29 7.74 -1.04
C VAL A 293 4.75 8.07 -0.76
N PRO A 294 5.68 7.76 -1.68
CA PRO A 294 7.04 8.23 -1.54
C PRO A 294 7.04 9.76 -1.67
N THR A 295 7.58 10.44 -0.68
CA THR A 295 7.68 11.92 -0.67
C THR A 295 9.10 12.37 -0.99
N GLY A 296 10.05 11.45 -1.13
CA GLY A 296 11.44 11.72 -1.50
C GLY A 296 12.20 10.40 -1.76
N PRO A 297 13.48 10.45 -2.17
CA PRO A 297 14.23 9.25 -2.56
C PRO A 297 14.44 8.25 -1.42
N ARG A 298 14.39 8.72 -0.17
CA ARG A 298 14.55 7.92 1.06
C ARG A 298 13.54 8.34 2.13
N GLU A 299 12.38 8.82 1.72
CA GLU A 299 11.33 9.21 2.66
C GLU A 299 9.94 9.04 2.06
N GLY A 300 8.96 8.87 2.93
CA GLY A 300 7.57 8.87 2.50
C GLY A 300 6.59 8.50 3.59
N VAL A 301 5.34 8.49 3.18
CA VAL A 301 4.17 8.21 3.99
C VAL A 301 3.54 6.89 3.58
N PHE A 302 3.07 6.13 4.54
CA PHE A 302 2.17 5.02 4.27
C PHE A 302 1.07 4.90 5.33
N GLN A 303 -0.09 4.43 4.90
CA GLN A 303 -1.21 4.13 5.76
C GLN A 303 -0.85 2.99 6.71
N MET A 304 -1.05 3.19 8.02
CA MET A 304 -0.93 2.10 8.97
C MET A 304 -2.13 1.19 8.87
N LEU A 305 -1.88 -0.10 8.63
CA LEU A 305 -2.91 -1.13 8.69
C LEU A 305 -3.36 -1.39 10.14
N GLY A 306 -4.67 -1.55 10.31
CA GLY A 306 -5.30 -1.90 11.58
C GLY A 306 -6.31 -0.87 12.09
N CYS A 307 -6.75 -1.07 13.33
CA CYS A 307 -7.64 -0.16 14.05
C CYS A 307 -6.99 1.22 14.20
N ILE A 308 -7.79 2.27 14.00
CA ILE A 308 -7.34 3.67 14.16
C ILE A 308 -6.88 3.94 15.59
N GLU A 309 -7.63 3.43 16.56
CA GLU A 309 -7.25 3.39 17.97
C GLU A 309 -6.73 1.99 18.28
N GLU A 310 -5.62 1.90 19.01
CA GLU A 310 -5.12 0.62 19.51
C GLU A 310 -6.07 0.16 20.61
N VAL A 311 -7.10 -0.58 20.21
CA VAL A 311 -8.04 -1.16 21.14
C VAL A 311 -7.41 -2.41 21.73
N CYS A 312 -7.39 -2.47 23.06
CA CYS A 312 -7.09 -3.69 23.77
C CYS A 312 -8.18 -4.71 23.47
N ALA A 313 -7.83 -5.82 22.83
CA ALA A 313 -8.80 -6.86 22.48
C ALA A 313 -9.20 -7.72 23.68
N CYS A 314 -8.46 -7.64 24.81
CA CYS A 314 -8.79 -8.35 26.04
C CYS A 314 -8.39 -7.57 27.28
N GLU A 315 -9.35 -7.14 28.10
CA GLU A 315 -9.08 -6.38 29.34
C GLU A 315 -8.11 -7.08 30.30
N LYS A 316 -8.13 -8.42 30.35
CA LYS A 316 -7.23 -9.23 31.20
C LYS A 316 -5.80 -9.30 30.66
N HIS A 317 -5.60 -9.06 29.37
CA HIS A 317 -4.31 -9.14 28.69
C HIS A 317 -4.08 -7.85 27.89
N PRO A 318 -3.68 -6.75 28.56
CA PRO A 318 -3.47 -5.44 27.94
C PRO A 318 -2.48 -5.44 26.78
N GLU A 319 -1.60 -6.45 26.71
CA GLU A 319 -0.65 -6.65 25.61
C GLU A 319 -1.29 -7.15 24.31
N LEU A 320 -2.52 -7.68 24.35
CA LEU A 320 -3.24 -8.13 23.16
C LEU A 320 -3.99 -6.95 22.53
N HIS A 321 -3.37 -6.33 21.54
CA HIS A 321 -4.01 -5.34 20.69
C HIS A 321 -4.82 -5.99 19.56
N CYS A 322 -5.81 -5.28 19.01
CA CYS A 322 -6.62 -5.77 17.88
C CYS A 322 -5.83 -6.01 16.58
N CYS A 323 -4.57 -5.57 16.50
CA CYS A 323 -3.75 -5.66 15.29
C CYS A 323 -2.33 -6.16 15.58
N PRO A 324 -2.14 -7.39 16.08
CA PRO A 324 -0.82 -7.89 16.40
C PRO A 324 -0.02 -8.17 15.12
N ASP A 325 1.29 -8.05 15.19
CA ASP A 325 2.15 -8.67 14.18
C ASP A 325 2.16 -10.21 14.33
N GLY A 326 2.77 -10.93 13.40
CA GLY A 326 2.81 -12.40 13.45
C GLY A 326 3.58 -12.97 14.64
N TRP A 327 4.55 -12.23 15.18
CA TRP A 327 5.32 -12.64 16.36
C TRP A 327 4.47 -12.52 17.62
N GLU A 328 3.82 -11.36 17.79
CA GLU A 328 2.86 -11.09 18.85
C GLU A 328 1.71 -12.10 18.81
N PHE A 329 1.14 -12.36 17.63
CA PHE A 329 0.09 -13.35 17.45
C PHE A 329 0.51 -14.72 17.96
N GLU A 330 1.64 -15.27 17.49
CA GLU A 330 2.09 -16.62 17.87
C GLU A 330 2.36 -16.74 19.38
N GLN A 331 2.98 -15.72 19.97
CA GLN A 331 3.29 -15.73 21.41
C GLN A 331 2.03 -15.63 22.28
N LEU A 332 1.09 -14.76 21.91
CA LEU A 332 -0.13 -14.56 22.66
C LEU A 332 -1.09 -15.74 22.54
N SER A 333 -1.14 -16.40 21.38
CA SER A 333 -1.95 -17.61 21.20
C SER A 333 -1.50 -18.76 22.11
N ILE A 334 -0.19 -18.87 22.38
CA ILE A 334 0.36 -19.89 23.29
C ILE A 334 0.14 -19.48 24.75
N LYS A 335 0.49 -18.23 25.08
CA LYS A 335 0.48 -17.72 26.45
C LYS A 335 -0.94 -17.62 27.03
N ASN A 336 -1.90 -17.18 26.22
CA ASN A 336 -3.26 -16.82 26.67
C ASN A 336 -4.31 -17.85 26.24
N LYS A 337 -3.89 -19.09 25.97
CA LYS A 337 -4.74 -20.19 25.46
C LYS A 337 -5.96 -20.51 26.33
N ASP A 338 -5.86 -20.26 27.64
CA ASP A 338 -6.91 -20.60 28.63
C ASP A 338 -7.88 -19.42 28.84
N CYS A 339 -7.63 -18.27 28.19
CA CYS A 339 -8.52 -17.11 28.26
C CYS A 339 -9.59 -17.19 27.17
N PRO A 340 -10.90 -17.19 27.51
CA PRO A 340 -11.97 -17.27 26.51
C PRO A 340 -11.97 -16.12 25.51
N VAL A 341 -11.70 -14.89 25.97
CA VAL A 341 -11.68 -13.68 25.12
C VAL A 341 -10.49 -13.70 24.16
N CYS A 342 -9.31 -14.10 24.63
CA CYS A 342 -8.16 -14.27 23.75
C CYS A 342 -8.39 -15.42 22.76
N SER A 343 -9.01 -16.52 23.19
CA SER A 343 -9.30 -17.69 22.34
C SER A 343 -10.13 -17.32 21.12
N ILE A 344 -11.22 -16.55 21.30
CA ILE A 344 -12.07 -16.06 20.20
C ILE A 344 -11.26 -15.30 19.13
N ASN A 345 -10.19 -14.62 19.54
CA ASN A 345 -9.38 -13.82 18.63
C ASN A 345 -8.18 -14.56 18.07
N LEU A 346 -7.57 -15.45 18.84
CA LEU A 346 -6.25 -16.03 18.57
C LEU A 346 -6.30 -17.49 18.12
N LYS A 347 -7.43 -18.18 18.30
CA LYS A 347 -7.66 -19.54 17.81
C LYS A 347 -8.42 -19.51 16.49
N ILE A 348 -7.66 -19.60 15.40
CA ILE A 348 -8.20 -19.57 14.04
C ILE A 348 -9.20 -20.73 13.83
N ASP A 349 -8.98 -21.87 14.48
CA ASP A 349 -9.85 -23.05 14.40
C ASP A 349 -11.24 -22.88 15.04
N GLU A 350 -11.45 -21.80 15.81
CA GLU A 350 -12.74 -21.45 16.39
C GLU A 350 -13.45 -20.32 15.61
N TYR A 351 -12.89 -19.84 14.49
CA TYR A 351 -13.49 -18.74 13.71
C TYR A 351 -14.79 -19.16 13.03
N LEU A 352 -15.70 -18.20 12.90
CA LEU A 352 -16.94 -18.38 12.15
C LEU A 352 -16.65 -18.63 10.66
N PRO A 353 -17.57 -19.26 9.91
CA PRO A 353 -17.32 -19.57 8.50
C PRO A 353 -16.90 -18.35 7.65
N LYS A 354 -17.59 -17.21 7.79
CA LYS A 354 -17.25 -15.97 7.06
C LYS A 354 -15.88 -15.39 7.45
N GLU A 355 -15.52 -15.52 8.73
CA GLU A 355 -14.21 -15.09 9.25
C GLU A 355 -13.09 -15.98 8.72
N MET A 356 -13.30 -17.30 8.72
CA MET A 356 -12.39 -18.26 8.12
C MET A 356 -12.22 -18.01 6.62
N ALA A 357 -13.30 -17.67 5.90
CA ALA A 357 -13.26 -17.26 4.49
C ALA A 357 -12.35 -16.06 4.27
N THR A 358 -12.47 -15.05 5.12
CA THR A 358 -11.66 -13.82 5.06
C THR A 358 -10.19 -14.12 5.36
N MET A 359 -9.94 -14.91 6.41
CA MET A 359 -8.61 -15.34 6.81
C MET A 359 -7.92 -16.13 5.68
N ILE A 360 -8.59 -17.15 5.11
CA ILE A 360 -8.03 -17.96 4.01
C ILE A 360 -7.80 -17.11 2.74
N SER A 361 -8.77 -16.26 2.38
CA SER A 361 -8.66 -15.37 1.20
C SER A 361 -7.45 -14.45 1.31
N THR A 362 -7.27 -13.82 2.47
CA THR A 362 -6.21 -12.83 2.68
C THR A 362 -4.84 -13.45 2.92
N LEU A 363 -4.77 -14.61 3.61
CA LEU A 363 -3.56 -15.42 3.71
C LEU A 363 -3.10 -15.87 2.31
N SER A 364 -3.96 -16.55 1.56
CA SER A 364 -3.59 -17.09 0.24
C SER A 364 -3.18 -15.99 -0.74
N GLY A 365 -3.91 -14.86 -0.76
CA GLY A 365 -3.56 -13.70 -1.56
C GLY A 365 -2.21 -13.09 -1.19
N GLY A 366 -1.95 -12.84 0.10
CA GLY A 366 -0.67 -12.28 0.56
C GLY A 366 0.53 -13.17 0.23
N PHE A 367 0.41 -14.49 0.44
CA PHE A 367 1.48 -15.46 0.15
C PHE A 367 1.74 -15.60 -1.35
N ILE A 368 0.70 -15.80 -2.16
CA ILE A 368 0.88 -15.96 -3.61
C ILE A 368 1.36 -14.66 -4.27
N ALA A 369 0.80 -13.52 -3.90
CA ALA A 369 1.26 -12.23 -4.43
C ALA A 369 2.75 -12.01 -4.16
N SER A 370 3.19 -12.27 -2.92
CA SER A 370 4.58 -12.12 -2.52
C SER A 370 5.50 -13.11 -3.22
N TYR A 371 5.08 -14.37 -3.34
CA TYR A 371 5.85 -15.39 -4.04
C TYR A 371 6.04 -15.06 -5.52
N CYS A 372 4.94 -14.73 -6.22
CA CYS A 372 4.97 -14.42 -7.65
C CYS A 372 5.80 -13.18 -7.95
N LEU A 373 5.74 -12.15 -7.10
CA LEU A 373 6.52 -10.92 -7.26
C LEU A 373 7.97 -11.04 -6.75
N GLY A 374 8.36 -12.21 -6.23
CA GLY A 374 9.71 -12.45 -5.72
C GLY A 374 10.06 -11.64 -4.47
N VAL A 375 9.06 -11.32 -3.63
CA VAL A 375 9.27 -10.64 -2.35
C VAL A 375 10.01 -11.57 -1.39
N ARG A 376 11.04 -11.04 -0.72
CA ARG A 376 11.93 -11.75 0.21
C ARG A 376 11.79 -11.24 1.64
N ASP A 377 12.55 -11.81 2.58
CA ASP A 377 12.53 -11.39 3.99
C ASP A 377 11.13 -11.47 4.63
N ARG A 378 10.37 -12.54 4.36
CA ARG A 378 9.04 -12.75 4.93
C ARG A 378 9.13 -13.45 6.29
N HIS A 379 9.43 -12.69 7.34
CA HIS A 379 9.41 -13.14 8.73
C HIS A 379 8.15 -12.66 9.47
N LEU A 380 7.88 -13.22 10.66
CA LEU A 380 6.65 -13.00 11.43
C LEU A 380 6.35 -11.52 11.73
N GLU A 381 7.38 -10.67 11.94
CA GLU A 381 7.19 -9.24 12.21
C GLU A 381 6.72 -8.45 10.97
N ASN A 382 6.88 -9.00 9.75
CA ASN A 382 6.41 -8.39 8.50
C ASN A 382 4.99 -8.80 8.14
N TRP A 383 4.29 -9.42 9.09
CA TRP A 383 2.92 -9.85 8.91
C TRP A 383 2.03 -9.16 9.92
N LYS A 384 0.86 -8.77 9.46
CA LYS A 384 -0.13 -8.06 10.27
C LYS A 384 -1.42 -8.86 10.27
N PHE A 385 -1.91 -9.17 11.45
CA PHE A 385 -3.25 -9.69 11.66
C PHE A 385 -4.16 -8.56 12.05
N HIS A 386 -5.39 -8.55 11.56
CA HIS A 386 -6.45 -7.67 12.03
C HIS A 386 -7.54 -8.52 12.66
N LEU A 387 -7.55 -8.56 14.00
CA LEU A 387 -8.42 -9.45 14.77
C LEU A 387 -9.89 -9.04 14.74
N CYS A 388 -10.19 -7.80 14.33
CA CYS A 388 -11.56 -7.30 14.23
C CYS A 388 -12.30 -7.84 13.00
N ASP A 389 -11.63 -7.92 11.83
CA ASP A 389 -12.23 -8.44 10.59
C ASP A 389 -11.64 -9.79 10.16
N LYS A 390 -10.72 -10.34 10.96
CA LYS A 390 -10.05 -11.64 10.75
C LYS A 390 -9.26 -11.69 9.45
N SER A 391 -8.67 -10.57 9.04
CA SER A 391 -7.82 -10.49 7.85
C SER A 391 -6.32 -10.56 8.17
N PHE A 392 -5.54 -10.85 7.12
CA PHE A 392 -4.10 -10.95 7.14
C PHE A 392 -3.47 -10.05 6.06
N ALA A 393 -2.34 -9.41 6.37
CA ALA A 393 -1.59 -8.62 5.42
C ALA A 393 -0.08 -8.83 5.56
N HIS A 394 0.63 -8.78 4.43
CA HIS A 394 2.07 -8.56 4.43
C HIS A 394 2.39 -7.06 4.44
N ILE A 395 3.39 -6.67 5.21
CA ILE A 395 3.91 -5.31 5.30
C ILE A 395 5.43 -5.30 5.07
N ASP A 396 6.01 -4.11 4.93
CA ASP A 396 7.44 -3.83 4.78
C ASP A 396 8.10 -4.59 3.61
N PHE A 397 8.24 -3.92 2.47
CA PHE A 397 8.66 -4.52 1.20
C PHE A 397 10.06 -4.09 0.73
N GLY A 398 11.05 -4.09 1.62
CA GLY A 398 12.43 -3.70 1.29
C GLY A 398 13.17 -4.58 0.28
N PHE A 399 12.75 -5.84 0.10
CA PHE A 399 13.42 -6.85 -0.74
C PHE A 399 12.45 -7.48 -1.74
N VAL A 400 12.51 -7.05 -3.00
CA VAL A 400 11.57 -7.37 -4.08
C VAL A 400 12.32 -7.84 -5.33
N ILE A 401 11.63 -8.43 -6.31
CA ILE A 401 12.23 -8.93 -7.57
C ILE A 401 13.43 -9.86 -7.26
N ASN A 402 13.24 -10.73 -6.26
CA ASN A 402 14.22 -11.73 -5.82
C ASN A 402 15.55 -11.16 -5.28
N LEU A 403 15.63 -9.84 -5.03
CA LEU A 403 16.70 -9.23 -4.25
C LEU A 403 16.69 -9.84 -2.85
N ARG A 404 17.87 -10.27 -2.36
CA ARG A 404 17.97 -10.97 -1.08
C ARG A 404 18.60 -10.10 0.01
N PRO A 405 18.07 -10.12 1.24
CA PRO A 405 18.82 -9.65 2.41
C PRO A 405 20.05 -10.55 2.66
N LYS A 406 20.97 -10.06 3.50
CA LYS A 406 22.13 -10.85 3.98
C LYS A 406 21.71 -12.17 4.65
N PHE A 407 20.53 -12.18 5.29
CA PHE A 407 19.92 -13.35 5.91
C PHE A 407 18.48 -13.43 5.41
N ASP A 408 18.17 -14.43 4.56
CA ASP A 408 16.86 -14.54 3.90
C ASP A 408 15.99 -15.64 4.55
N ALA A 409 14.74 -15.25 4.81
CA ALA A 409 13.68 -16.18 5.19
C ALA A 409 13.29 -17.06 3.99
N ASN A 410 12.60 -18.16 4.26
CA ASN A 410 12.07 -19.00 3.18
C ASN A 410 10.95 -18.25 2.43
N ARG A 411 10.86 -18.43 1.10
CA ARG A 411 9.83 -17.75 0.25
C ARG A 411 8.40 -17.99 0.73
N PHE A 412 8.15 -19.17 1.29
CA PHE A 412 6.91 -19.55 1.95
C PHE A 412 7.24 -20.01 3.36
N ALA A 413 7.12 -19.14 4.35
CA ALA A 413 7.07 -19.54 5.75
C ALA A 413 5.63 -19.32 6.18
N ILE A 414 4.83 -20.38 6.36
CA ILE A 414 3.53 -20.26 7.04
C ILE A 414 3.79 -20.65 8.50
N PRO A 415 3.26 -19.94 9.51
CA PRO A 415 3.53 -20.26 10.90
C PRO A 415 2.96 -21.61 11.24
N THR A 416 3.60 -22.25 12.21
CA THR A 416 3.18 -23.56 12.67
C THR A 416 1.79 -23.47 13.27
N ILE A 417 1.49 -22.36 13.97
CA ILE A 417 0.19 -22.16 14.60
C ILE A 417 -0.94 -22.05 13.56
N ILE A 418 -0.76 -21.25 12.51
CA ILE A 418 -1.76 -21.12 11.42
C ILE A 418 -1.93 -22.45 10.70
N ARG A 419 -0.82 -23.11 10.35
CA ARG A 419 -0.87 -24.43 9.70
C ARG A 419 -1.62 -25.45 10.56
N THR A 420 -1.36 -25.47 11.87
CA THR A 420 -2.00 -26.40 12.79
C THR A 420 -3.49 -26.09 12.94
N SER A 421 -3.87 -24.82 13.13
CA SER A 421 -5.27 -24.42 13.22
C SER A 421 -6.03 -24.75 11.93
N LEU A 422 -5.47 -24.46 10.75
CA LEU A 422 -6.11 -24.78 9.47
C LEU A 422 -6.23 -26.30 9.24
N ASN A 423 -5.27 -27.11 9.68
CA ASN A 423 -5.35 -28.57 9.59
C ASN A 423 -6.44 -29.17 10.49
N ASN A 424 -6.71 -28.54 11.63
CA ASN A 424 -7.70 -29.00 12.59
C ASN A 424 -9.13 -28.53 12.26
N THR A 425 -9.30 -27.71 11.21
CA THR A 425 -10.57 -27.06 10.90
C THR A 425 -11.20 -27.65 9.64
N ILE A 426 -12.50 -27.96 9.73
CA ILE A 426 -13.33 -28.31 8.57
C ILE A 426 -14.24 -27.13 8.24
N VAL A 427 -14.15 -26.66 7.01
CA VAL A 427 -15.00 -25.61 6.46
C VAL A 427 -16.20 -26.24 5.76
N THR A 428 -17.39 -25.72 6.03
CA THR A 428 -18.60 -26.05 5.26
C THR A 428 -18.82 -24.97 4.22
N LEU A 429 -18.71 -25.35 2.95
CA LEU A 429 -19.07 -24.55 1.78
C LEU A 429 -20.47 -24.97 1.33
N GLU A 430 -21.15 -24.17 0.50
CA GLU A 430 -22.58 -24.40 0.13
C GLU A 430 -22.91 -25.85 -0.27
N LYS A 431 -22.00 -26.51 -1.00
CA LYS A 431 -22.22 -27.84 -1.58
C LYS A 431 -21.34 -28.94 -1.00
N SER A 432 -20.38 -28.62 -0.12
CA SER A 432 -19.39 -29.60 0.35
C SER A 432 -18.67 -29.17 1.62
N LYS A 433 -18.03 -30.12 2.29
CA LYS A 433 -17.09 -29.85 3.38
C LYS A 433 -15.67 -30.06 2.89
N ILE A 434 -14.75 -29.19 3.28
CA ILE A 434 -13.33 -29.24 2.92
C ILE A 434 -12.47 -28.89 4.13
N GLY A 435 -11.26 -29.46 4.24
CA GLY A 435 -10.29 -29.00 5.23
C GLY A 435 -9.88 -27.56 4.98
N ALA A 436 -9.76 -26.73 6.02
CA ALA A 436 -9.38 -25.33 5.85
C ALA A 436 -7.97 -25.18 5.24
N TRP A 437 -7.06 -26.10 5.58
CA TRP A 437 -5.74 -26.18 4.94
C TRP A 437 -5.83 -26.54 3.45
N ASP A 438 -6.68 -27.49 3.09
CA ASP A 438 -6.87 -27.89 1.69
C ASP A 438 -7.49 -26.74 0.87
N LEU A 439 -8.44 -26.02 1.44
CA LEU A 439 -9.02 -24.82 0.84
C LEU A 439 -7.98 -23.72 0.66
N PHE A 440 -7.10 -23.52 1.65
CA PHE A 440 -5.98 -22.59 1.54
C PHE A 440 -5.01 -22.97 0.40
N VAL A 441 -4.64 -24.25 0.30
CA VAL A 441 -3.79 -24.75 -0.79
C VAL A 441 -4.50 -24.58 -2.14
N GLN A 442 -5.78 -24.93 -2.24
CA GLN A 442 -6.58 -24.76 -3.45
C GLN A 442 -6.67 -23.29 -3.89
N ASN A 443 -6.85 -22.36 -2.95
CA ASN A 443 -6.83 -20.93 -3.24
C ASN A 443 -5.47 -20.46 -3.72
N CYS A 444 -4.40 -20.95 -3.09
CA CYS A 444 -3.03 -20.66 -3.50
C CYS A 444 -2.76 -21.14 -4.94
N THR A 445 -3.10 -22.38 -5.26
CA THR A 445 -2.88 -22.95 -6.59
C THR A 445 -3.74 -22.27 -7.65
N SER A 446 -5.03 -22.03 -7.36
CA SER A 446 -5.93 -21.38 -8.30
C SER A 446 -5.54 -19.92 -8.54
N GLY A 447 -5.16 -19.20 -7.48
CA GLY A 447 -4.63 -17.83 -7.57
C GLY A 447 -3.34 -17.76 -8.38
N PHE A 448 -2.42 -18.70 -8.16
CA PHE A 448 -1.20 -18.82 -8.96
C PHE A 448 -1.49 -19.06 -10.43
N LEU A 449 -2.42 -19.96 -10.76
CA LEU A 449 -2.81 -20.25 -12.16
C LEU A 449 -3.39 -19.04 -12.86
N VAL A 450 -4.26 -18.28 -12.19
CA VAL A 450 -4.80 -17.03 -12.76
C VAL A 450 -3.68 -16.07 -13.10
N LEU A 451 -2.74 -15.84 -12.17
CA LEU A 451 -1.61 -14.94 -12.43
C LEU A 451 -0.69 -15.49 -13.53
N ARG A 452 -0.40 -16.81 -13.53
CA ARG A 452 0.45 -17.47 -14.53
C ARG A 452 -0.12 -17.31 -15.95
N ARG A 453 -1.44 -17.35 -16.12
CA ARG A 453 -2.11 -17.14 -17.41
C ARG A 453 -2.05 -15.69 -17.90
N HIS A 454 -1.83 -14.73 -17.00
CA HIS A 454 -1.66 -13.30 -17.31
C HIS A 454 -0.21 -12.84 -17.17
N VAL A 455 0.77 -13.75 -17.22
CA VAL A 455 2.17 -13.46 -16.92
C VAL A 455 2.78 -12.39 -17.84
N GLY A 456 2.36 -12.31 -19.11
CA GLY A 456 2.83 -11.29 -20.04
C GLY A 456 2.50 -9.87 -19.57
N MET A 457 1.25 -9.64 -19.16
CA MET A 457 0.81 -8.38 -18.57
C MET A 457 1.55 -8.11 -17.26
N ILE A 458 1.69 -9.11 -16.39
CA ILE A 458 2.38 -8.95 -15.10
C ILE A 458 3.85 -8.56 -15.29
N ILE A 459 4.56 -9.21 -16.21
CA ILE A 459 5.96 -8.87 -16.54
C ILE A 459 6.04 -7.42 -17.03
N ARG A 460 5.20 -7.06 -18.01
CA ARG A 460 5.21 -5.72 -18.60
C ARG A 460 4.95 -4.64 -17.55
N LEU A 461 3.90 -4.78 -16.75
CA LEU A 461 3.56 -3.80 -15.72
C LEU A 461 4.63 -3.73 -14.61
N SER A 462 5.24 -4.87 -14.25
CA SER A 462 6.35 -4.92 -13.29
C SER A 462 7.56 -4.15 -13.81
N MET A 463 7.93 -4.33 -15.07
CA MET A 463 9.04 -3.58 -15.69
C MET A 463 8.79 -2.06 -15.65
N ILE A 464 7.55 -1.64 -15.92
CA ILE A 464 7.18 -0.22 -15.89
C ILE A 464 7.29 0.34 -14.47
N VAL A 465 6.64 -0.31 -13.50
CA VAL A 465 6.50 0.24 -12.14
C VAL A 465 7.80 0.16 -11.33
N PHE A 466 8.64 -0.86 -11.54
CA PHE A 466 9.92 -0.99 -10.83
C PHE A 466 11.08 -0.28 -11.54
N GLY A 467 10.90 0.16 -12.79
CA GLY A 467 11.97 0.75 -13.61
C GLY A 467 12.51 2.11 -13.12
N PHE A 468 12.08 2.60 -11.95
CA PHE A 468 12.73 3.73 -11.27
C PHE A 468 14.02 3.33 -10.56
N ASP A 469 14.19 2.05 -10.20
CA ASP A 469 15.38 1.51 -9.53
C ASP A 469 16.23 0.75 -10.55
N THR A 470 17.47 1.17 -10.73
CA THR A 470 18.39 0.60 -11.72
C THR A 470 18.75 -0.86 -11.45
N GLN A 471 18.46 -1.39 -10.25
CA GLN A 471 18.63 -2.81 -9.95
C GLN A 471 17.54 -3.70 -10.58
N PHE A 472 16.42 -3.12 -11.01
CA PHE A 472 15.29 -3.83 -11.58
C PHE A 472 15.17 -3.57 -13.07
N ASP A 473 16.25 -3.84 -13.80
CA ASP A 473 16.23 -3.82 -15.26
C ASP A 473 15.30 -4.89 -15.86
N GLU A 474 15.10 -4.83 -17.16
CA GLU A 474 14.22 -5.77 -17.90
C GLU A 474 14.62 -7.23 -17.67
N TYR A 475 15.92 -7.53 -17.63
CA TYR A 475 16.42 -8.88 -17.43
C TYR A 475 16.11 -9.37 -16.01
N ALA A 476 16.38 -8.57 -14.98
CA ALA A 476 16.14 -8.91 -13.59
C ALA A 476 14.66 -9.19 -13.32
N VAL A 477 13.77 -8.31 -13.80
CA VAL A 477 12.32 -8.47 -13.64
C VAL A 477 11.82 -9.70 -14.40
N THR A 478 12.17 -9.82 -15.69
CA THR A 478 11.72 -10.94 -16.53
C THR A 478 12.19 -12.28 -15.97
N LYS A 479 13.47 -12.38 -15.57
CA LYS A 479 14.02 -13.59 -14.97
C LYS A 479 13.31 -13.95 -13.66
N CYS A 480 13.17 -12.98 -12.75
CA CYS A 480 12.50 -13.20 -11.47
C CYS A 480 11.10 -13.77 -11.66
N LEU A 481 10.30 -13.16 -12.52
CA LEU A 481 8.91 -13.54 -12.74
C LEU A 481 8.80 -14.85 -13.52
N THR A 482 9.62 -15.04 -14.56
CA THR A 482 9.65 -16.30 -15.33
C THR A 482 10.00 -17.50 -14.44
N ASP A 483 10.97 -17.33 -13.54
CA ASP A 483 11.35 -18.35 -12.55
C ASP A 483 10.23 -18.58 -11.53
N ALA A 484 9.61 -17.50 -11.01
CA ALA A 484 8.54 -17.60 -10.02
C ALA A 484 7.29 -18.31 -10.57
N PHE A 485 6.93 -18.04 -11.83
CA PHE A 485 5.81 -18.64 -12.54
C PHE A 485 6.12 -19.99 -13.19
N ALA A 486 7.37 -20.44 -13.14
CA ALA A 486 7.85 -21.68 -13.74
C ALA A 486 7.36 -21.86 -15.19
N LEU A 487 7.64 -20.86 -16.03
CA LEU A 487 7.14 -20.82 -17.41
C LEU A 487 7.77 -21.89 -18.32
N SER A 488 8.90 -22.46 -17.92
CA SER A 488 9.61 -23.52 -18.65
C SER A 488 8.98 -24.90 -18.52
N ILE A 489 7.99 -25.08 -17.63
CA ILE A 489 7.33 -26.36 -17.38
C ILE A 489 5.81 -26.27 -17.57
N PRO A 490 5.12 -27.40 -17.83
CA PRO A 490 3.67 -27.46 -17.95
C PRO A 490 2.94 -26.93 -16.71
N GLU A 491 1.69 -26.48 -16.90
CA GLU A 491 0.85 -25.93 -15.84
C GLU A 491 0.68 -26.89 -14.65
N SER A 492 0.52 -28.19 -14.91
CA SER A 492 0.42 -29.24 -13.88
C SER A 492 1.67 -29.32 -13.00
N ASP A 493 2.84 -29.24 -13.61
CA ASP A 493 4.12 -29.41 -12.92
C ASP A 493 4.47 -28.16 -12.11
N ALA A 494 4.14 -26.98 -12.64
CA ALA A 494 4.24 -25.72 -11.92
C ALA A 494 3.36 -25.70 -10.66
N VAL A 495 2.14 -26.25 -10.74
CA VAL A 495 1.24 -26.41 -9.59
C VAL A 495 1.82 -27.39 -8.57
N ASN A 496 2.32 -28.54 -9.01
CA ASN A 496 2.95 -29.53 -8.12
C ASN A 496 4.18 -28.96 -7.40
N MET A 497 5.00 -28.16 -8.10
CA MET A 497 6.13 -27.44 -7.51
C MET A 497 5.65 -26.45 -6.43
N LEU A 498 4.60 -25.67 -6.71
CA LEU A 498 4.02 -24.75 -5.74
C LEU A 498 3.49 -25.48 -4.50
N ILE A 499 2.76 -26.58 -4.68
CA ILE A 499 2.24 -27.41 -3.57
C ILE A 499 3.40 -27.94 -2.71
N GLY A 500 4.46 -28.46 -3.34
CA GLY A 500 5.65 -28.92 -2.64
C GLY A 500 6.32 -27.81 -1.80
N ASN A 501 6.38 -26.59 -2.34
CA ASN A 501 6.90 -25.42 -1.63
C ASN A 501 6.05 -25.01 -0.43
N LEU A 502 4.71 -25.11 -0.53
CA LEU A 502 3.78 -24.86 0.56
C LEU A 502 3.86 -25.93 1.66
N GLN A 503 4.18 -27.17 1.30
CA GLN A 503 4.19 -28.30 2.23
C GLN A 503 5.50 -28.44 3.03
N ASN A 504 6.67 -28.16 2.43
CA ASN A 504 8.00 -28.49 2.98
C ASN A 504 8.63 -27.48 3.97
N SER A 505 7.98 -26.34 4.25
CA SER A 505 8.64 -25.19 4.90
C SER A 505 8.69 -25.20 6.44
N SER A 506 8.16 -26.22 7.13
CA SER A 506 7.94 -26.19 8.58
C SER A 506 9.18 -26.45 9.46
N ILE A 507 10.16 -27.25 9.03
CA ILE A 507 11.28 -27.68 9.91
C ILE A 507 12.49 -26.72 9.86
N GLN A 508 12.83 -26.18 8.69
CA GLN A 508 13.92 -25.18 8.55
C GLN A 508 13.59 -23.82 9.21
N LYS A 509 12.30 -23.57 9.47
CA LYS A 509 11.75 -22.36 10.11
C LYS A 509 12.22 -22.18 11.55
N MET A 510 12.11 -23.21 12.40
CA MET A 510 12.42 -23.11 13.84
C MET A 510 13.88 -22.74 14.14
N VAL A 511 14.80 -23.11 13.25
CA VAL A 511 16.24 -22.83 13.40
C VAL A 511 16.56 -21.38 13.05
N LYS A 512 15.93 -20.83 11.99
CA LYS A 512 16.18 -19.47 11.52
C LYS A 512 15.51 -18.39 12.38
N ASP A 513 14.31 -18.64 12.89
CA ASP A 513 13.62 -17.71 13.81
C ASP A 513 14.41 -17.54 15.12
N LYS A 514 15.11 -18.58 15.58
CA LYS A 514 16.04 -18.50 16.72
C LYS A 514 17.28 -17.65 16.41
N GLN A 515 17.79 -17.67 15.18
CA GLN A 515 18.95 -16.87 14.77
C GLN A 515 18.61 -15.38 14.63
N HIS A 516 17.45 -15.04 14.06
CA HIS A 516 17.00 -13.64 13.97
C HIS A 516 16.81 -12.99 15.35
N LYS A 517 16.33 -13.75 16.35
CA LYS A 517 16.25 -13.30 17.74
C LYS A 517 17.60 -12.91 18.33
N VAL A 518 18.63 -13.73 18.09
CA VAL A 518 19.99 -13.46 18.58
C VAL A 518 20.52 -12.17 17.97
N LEU A 519 20.26 -11.93 16.69
CA LEU A 519 20.70 -10.70 16.01
C LEU A 519 19.94 -9.45 16.47
N LYS A 520 18.64 -9.55 16.74
CA LYS A 520 17.85 -8.44 17.30
C LYS A 520 18.29 -8.09 18.72
N PHE A 521 18.67 -9.09 19.51
CA PHE A 521 19.30 -8.89 20.82
C PHE A 521 20.63 -8.15 20.66
N ILE A 522 21.50 -8.59 19.73
CA ILE A 522 22.79 -7.94 19.49
C ILE A 522 22.60 -6.48 19.06
N ARG A 523 21.74 -6.18 18.08
CA ARG A 523 21.47 -4.80 17.62
C ARG A 523 20.80 -3.87 18.66
N LYS A 524 20.23 -4.43 19.73
CA LYS A 524 19.56 -3.67 20.79
C LYS A 524 20.53 -3.31 21.92
N TYR A 525 21.60 -4.09 22.08
CA TYR A 525 22.54 -3.97 23.20
C TYR A 525 23.98 -3.65 22.76
N PHE A 526 24.25 -3.67 21.45
CA PHE A 526 25.45 -3.20 20.77
C PHE A 526 25.02 -2.40 19.54
#